data_AF-A0A4S3J173-F1
#
_entry.id   AF-A0A4S3J173-F1
#
_cell.length_a   1.000
_cell.length_b   1.000
_cell.length_c   1.000
_cell.angle_alpha   90.00
_cell.angle_beta   90.00
_cell.angle_gamma   90.00
#
_symmetry.space_group_name_H-M   'P 1'
#
loop_
_entity.id
_entity.type
_entity.pdbx_description
1 polymer ?
#
loop_
_entity_poly.entity_id
_entity_poly.type
_entity_poly.pdbx_seq_one_letter_code
_entity_poly.pdbx_strand_id
1 'polypeptide(L)'
;MGECCWQHGGDQSQNHSPDLDHVWTALEGTLLSMFVPGVALRILEAVPDLQTLESVRLLNKDFYTAYQANAMPLIRGALWRMCPPAWELREMGLPWTSPGTMEYLRCITTKDQPAPTVTPTNYLAHYAYEACVMARLIGAVFTAEEQNYLYHHEEALVAVHDACLRIWTFCRIFGCGKGRAGDLEGQQEWLAGGARAHLPPSCTISEWCRNSEVLDLAPESFGKGNHGNLSASETMMMLWIWNLFRRQLRWKVRSLLRDRYPRAWDEDVVDEWVFSVLTFGLAAIDHLLLSNDPVKEAEQLGWATVSASMIARPERGEFLQDACIHHLQQISGPRLSMKLAIVRFPEDINIDPMFSYMLEG
;
A
#
# COMPACT_ATOMS: atom_id res chain seq x y z
N MET A 1 -28.24 80.13 29.77
CA MET A 1 -28.00 78.70 30.11
C MET A 1 -27.70 77.97 28.81
N GLY A 2 -26.48 77.41 28.69
CA GLY A 2 -25.97 76.46 27.67
C GLY A 2 -25.82 77.04 26.26
N GLU A 3 -24.64 77.45 25.76
CA GLU A 3 -23.50 76.64 25.27
C GLU A 3 -23.95 75.53 24.27
N CYS A 4 -23.37 75.33 23.08
CA CYS A 4 -21.96 75.47 22.74
C CYS A 4 -21.70 75.50 21.21
N CYS A 5 -20.56 76.10 20.87
CA CYS A 5 -19.86 76.08 19.59
C CYS A 5 -19.56 74.64 19.12
N TRP A 6 -19.69 74.38 17.82
CA TRP A 6 -18.89 73.33 17.16
C TRP A 6 -18.07 73.98 16.05
N GLN A 7 -16.79 74.18 16.36
CA GLN A 7 -15.75 74.51 15.40
C GLN A 7 -15.39 73.25 14.60
N HIS A 8 -15.25 73.44 13.28
CA HIS A 8 -14.56 72.50 12.41
C HIS A 8 -13.09 72.39 12.84
N GLY A 9 -12.70 71.22 13.33
CA GLY A 9 -11.31 70.77 13.42
C GLY A 9 -11.17 69.51 12.58
N GLY A 10 -10.62 69.66 11.38
CA GLY A 10 -10.16 68.53 10.59
C GLY A 10 -8.89 67.96 11.22
N ASP A 11 -8.89 66.66 11.48
CA ASP A 11 -7.66 65.90 11.66
C ASP A 11 -7.89 64.49 11.11
N GLN A 12 -7.70 64.34 9.80
CA GLN A 12 -7.54 63.03 9.16
C GLN A 12 -6.10 62.57 9.40
N SER A 13 -5.80 62.13 10.61
CA SER A 13 -4.63 61.31 10.87
C SER A 13 -4.91 59.92 10.30
N GLN A 14 -4.46 59.70 9.06
CA GLN A 14 -4.31 58.39 8.48
C GLN A 14 -3.36 57.59 9.36
N ASN A 15 -3.90 56.69 10.19
CA ASN A 15 -3.15 55.62 10.82
C ASN A 15 -2.72 54.63 9.71
N HIS A 16 -1.68 54.99 8.95
CA HIS A 16 -0.92 54.02 8.15
C HIS A 16 -0.23 53.09 9.14
N SER A 17 -0.76 51.89 9.31
CA SER A 17 -0.10 50.85 10.11
C SER A 17 1.09 50.32 9.29
N PRO A 18 2.34 50.58 9.70
CA PRO A 18 3.52 50.10 8.97
C PRO A 18 3.56 48.56 8.86
N ASP A 19 2.81 47.88 9.72
CA ASP A 19 2.65 46.42 9.74
C ASP A 19 1.82 45.91 8.54
N LEU A 20 0.80 46.67 8.11
CA LEU A 20 -0.02 46.33 6.94
C LEU A 20 0.74 46.53 5.63
N ASP A 21 1.56 47.58 5.54
CA ASP A 21 2.40 47.84 4.37
C ASP A 21 3.50 46.77 4.22
N HIS A 22 4.02 46.26 5.34
CA HIS A 22 5.00 45.17 5.33
C HIS A 22 4.39 43.83 4.90
N VAL A 23 3.16 43.55 5.37
CA VAL A 23 2.38 42.37 4.95
C VAL A 23 2.00 42.48 3.48
N TRP A 24 1.57 43.65 3.00
CA TRP A 24 1.25 43.88 1.59
C TRP A 24 2.47 43.71 0.71
N THR A 25 3.61 44.29 1.08
CA THR A 25 4.87 44.15 0.33
C THR A 25 5.35 42.69 0.29
N ALA A 26 5.18 41.94 1.37
CA ALA A 26 5.50 40.51 1.40
C ALA A 26 4.55 39.67 0.54
N LEU A 27 3.25 39.96 0.58
CA LEU A 27 2.23 39.36 -0.29
C LEU A 27 2.49 39.67 -1.75
N GLU A 28 2.79 40.91 -2.07
CA GLU A 28 3.07 41.39 -3.42
C GLU A 28 4.37 40.79 -3.95
N GLY A 29 5.43 40.68 -3.13
CA GLY A 29 6.64 39.95 -3.46
C GLY A 29 6.41 38.45 -3.69
N THR A 30 5.55 37.84 -2.88
CA THR A 30 5.17 36.42 -3.04
C THR A 30 4.35 36.20 -4.32
N LEU A 31 3.36 37.06 -4.58
CA LEU A 31 2.56 37.06 -5.80
C LEU A 31 3.42 37.30 -7.04
N LEU A 32 4.33 38.28 -7.00
CA LEU A 32 5.28 38.56 -8.07
C LEU A 32 6.24 37.39 -8.31
N SER A 33 6.66 36.68 -7.26
CA SER A 33 7.46 35.46 -7.40
C SER A 33 6.68 34.31 -8.06
N MET A 34 5.37 34.24 -7.88
CA MET A 34 4.50 33.26 -8.55
C MET A 34 4.37 33.50 -10.05
N PHE A 35 4.62 34.73 -10.53
CA PHE A 35 4.65 35.08 -11.97
C PHE A 35 6.01 34.79 -12.65
N VAL A 36 7.03 34.36 -11.90
CA VAL A 36 8.30 33.93 -12.50
C VAL A 36 8.08 32.58 -13.20
N PRO A 37 8.40 32.45 -14.50
CA PRO A 37 8.21 31.21 -15.24
C PRO A 37 8.79 29.99 -14.51
N GLY A 38 7.96 28.97 -14.32
CA GLY A 38 8.36 27.72 -13.68
C GLY A 38 8.40 27.73 -12.15
N VAL A 39 8.15 28.85 -11.45
CA VAL A 39 8.01 28.82 -9.97
C VAL A 39 6.81 27.97 -9.55
N ALA A 40 5.66 28.14 -10.20
CA ALA A 40 4.47 27.32 -9.92
C ALA A 40 4.75 25.82 -10.04
N LEU A 41 5.47 25.41 -11.10
CA LEU A 41 5.85 24.01 -11.28
C LEU A 41 6.78 23.51 -10.16
N ARG A 42 7.84 24.27 -9.81
CA ARG A 42 8.75 23.88 -8.73
C ARG A 42 8.05 23.76 -7.37
N ILE A 43 7.08 24.64 -7.10
CA ILE A 43 6.27 24.56 -5.89
C ILE A 43 5.43 23.27 -5.92
N LEU A 44 4.74 22.99 -7.03
CA LEU A 44 3.96 21.76 -7.19
C LEU A 44 4.84 20.49 -7.06
N GLU A 45 6.05 20.52 -7.60
CA GLU A 45 7.02 19.41 -7.50
C GLU A 45 7.49 19.14 -6.07
N ALA A 46 7.47 20.15 -5.20
CA ALA A 46 7.90 20.06 -3.80
C ALA A 46 6.75 19.70 -2.83
N VAL A 47 5.51 19.66 -3.29
CA VAL A 47 4.33 19.37 -2.44
C VAL A 47 4.43 18.00 -1.76
N PRO A 48 4.18 17.88 -0.45
CA PRO A 48 4.40 16.64 0.30
C PRO A 48 3.41 15.51 -0.04
N ASP A 49 2.16 15.84 -0.37
CA ASP A 49 1.09 14.85 -0.51
C ASP A 49 0.03 15.24 -1.57
N LEU A 50 -0.88 14.33 -1.91
CA LEU A 50 -1.88 14.52 -2.96
C LEU A 50 -2.98 15.51 -2.55
N GLN A 51 -3.33 15.62 -1.26
CA GLN A 51 -4.34 16.56 -0.78
C GLN A 51 -3.82 18.00 -0.89
N THR A 52 -2.57 18.21 -0.49
CA THR A 52 -1.87 19.47 -0.68
C THR A 52 -1.72 19.78 -2.17
N LEU A 53 -1.43 18.78 -3.03
CA LEU A 53 -1.30 18.99 -4.47
C LEU A 53 -2.63 19.43 -5.10
N GLU A 54 -3.72 18.82 -4.66
CA GLU A 54 -5.10 19.16 -5.06
C GLU A 54 -5.48 20.58 -4.63
N SER A 55 -5.01 21.02 -3.46
CA SER A 55 -5.29 22.37 -2.96
C SER A 55 -4.45 23.42 -3.69
N VAL A 56 -3.15 23.15 -3.86
CA VAL A 56 -2.18 24.09 -4.44
C VAL A 56 -2.42 24.31 -5.93
N ARG A 57 -2.85 23.29 -6.68
CA ARG A 57 -3.15 23.45 -8.13
C ARG A 57 -4.31 24.41 -8.41
N LEU A 58 -5.15 24.70 -7.42
CA LEU A 58 -6.35 25.54 -7.55
C LEU A 58 -6.11 27.00 -7.12
N LEU A 59 -4.90 27.36 -6.70
CA LEU A 59 -4.60 28.71 -6.19
C LEU A 59 -4.79 29.81 -7.25
N ASN A 60 -4.30 29.58 -8.47
CA ASN A 60 -4.48 30.51 -9.59
C ASN A 60 -4.28 29.81 -10.96
N LYS A 61 -4.41 30.58 -12.04
CA LYS A 61 -4.27 30.08 -13.42
C LYS A 61 -2.89 29.50 -13.73
N ASP A 62 -1.82 30.06 -13.20
CA ASP A 62 -0.45 29.61 -13.48
C ASP A 62 -0.19 28.24 -12.84
N PHE A 63 -0.62 28.05 -11.59
CA PHE A 63 -0.59 26.76 -10.90
C PHE A 63 -1.45 25.71 -11.59
N TYR A 64 -2.67 26.09 -11.99
CA TYR A 64 -3.56 25.18 -12.70
C TYR A 64 -2.98 24.75 -14.05
N THR A 65 -2.42 25.69 -14.82
CA THR A 65 -1.80 25.42 -16.12
C THR A 65 -0.54 24.56 -15.97
N ALA A 66 0.32 24.87 -14.98
CA ALA A 66 1.50 24.08 -14.67
C ALA A 66 1.14 22.65 -14.26
N TYR A 67 0.09 22.48 -13.43
CA TYR A 67 -0.43 21.18 -13.07
C TYR A 67 -0.97 20.43 -14.29
N GLN A 68 -1.82 21.05 -15.11
CA GLN A 68 -2.41 20.38 -16.28
C GLN A 68 -1.35 19.85 -17.25
N ALA A 69 -0.28 20.62 -17.46
CA ALA A 69 0.82 20.22 -18.34
C ALA A 69 1.68 19.09 -17.74
N ASN A 70 1.69 18.93 -16.41
CA ASN A 70 2.61 18.03 -15.68
C ASN A 70 1.90 17.12 -14.67
N ALA A 71 0.61 16.82 -14.87
CA ALA A 71 -0.21 16.21 -13.82
C ALA A 71 0.35 14.87 -13.34
N MET A 72 0.85 14.04 -14.26
CA MET A 72 1.34 12.70 -13.93
C MET A 72 2.63 12.67 -13.11
N PRO A 73 3.73 13.33 -13.51
CA PRO A 73 4.92 13.39 -12.67
C PRO A 73 4.64 14.05 -11.30
N LEU A 74 3.75 15.05 -11.24
CA LEU A 74 3.35 15.67 -9.98
C LEU A 74 2.59 14.71 -9.05
N ILE A 75 1.60 13.97 -9.58
CA ILE A 75 0.85 12.95 -8.82
C ILE A 75 1.78 11.84 -8.33
N ARG A 76 2.64 11.31 -9.19
CA ARG A 76 3.61 10.27 -8.84
C ARG A 76 4.58 10.74 -7.76
N GLY A 77 5.12 11.96 -7.91
CA GLY A 77 6.04 12.54 -6.94
C GLY A 77 5.39 12.80 -5.58
N ALA A 78 4.16 13.31 -5.56
CA ALA A 78 3.41 13.51 -4.32
C ALA A 78 3.07 12.17 -3.64
N LEU A 79 2.67 11.14 -4.40
CA LEU A 79 2.41 9.81 -3.85
C LEU A 79 3.68 9.15 -3.32
N TRP A 80 4.80 9.27 -4.03
CA TRP A 80 6.10 8.83 -3.55
C TRP A 80 6.45 9.51 -2.23
N ARG A 81 6.34 10.83 -2.11
CA ARG A 81 6.69 11.49 -0.84
C ARG A 81 5.78 11.13 0.33
N MET A 82 4.48 10.92 0.08
CA MET A 82 3.55 10.59 1.17
C MET A 82 3.58 9.11 1.59
N CYS A 83 3.71 8.20 0.62
CA CYS A 83 3.56 6.76 0.83
C CYS A 83 4.25 5.96 -0.30
N PRO A 84 5.55 5.71 -0.17
CA PRO A 84 6.34 4.89 -1.09
C PRO A 84 5.79 3.49 -1.37
N PRO A 85 5.25 2.74 -0.38
CA PRO A 85 4.59 1.46 -0.65
C PRO A 85 3.38 1.60 -1.58
N ALA A 86 2.57 2.67 -1.42
CA ALA A 86 1.45 2.92 -2.32
C ALA A 86 1.94 3.27 -3.71
N TRP A 87 2.95 4.15 -3.82
CA TRP A 87 3.55 4.48 -5.11
C TRP A 87 4.06 3.23 -5.83
N GLU A 88 4.80 2.35 -5.14
CA GLU A 88 5.33 1.13 -5.77
C GLU A 88 4.20 0.22 -6.25
N LEU A 89 3.13 0.03 -5.45
CA LEU A 89 1.97 -0.75 -5.87
C LEU A 89 1.40 -0.23 -7.21
N ARG A 90 1.36 1.09 -7.40
CA ARG A 90 0.92 1.72 -8.65
C ARG A 90 1.91 1.51 -9.81
N GLU A 91 3.20 1.54 -9.54
CA GLU A 91 4.21 1.39 -10.59
C GLU A 91 4.46 -0.08 -10.97
N MET A 92 4.16 -1.04 -10.08
CA MET A 92 4.25 -2.49 -10.31
C MET A 92 3.11 -3.07 -11.17
N GLY A 93 2.56 -2.28 -12.08
CA GLY A 93 1.54 -2.68 -13.05
C GLY A 93 0.13 -2.31 -12.61
N LEU A 94 -0.50 -1.45 -13.40
CA LEU A 94 -1.93 -1.17 -13.28
C LEU A 94 -2.70 -2.22 -14.06
N PRO A 95 -3.79 -2.77 -13.53
CA PRO A 95 -4.71 -3.51 -14.39
C PRO A 95 -5.29 -2.55 -15.43
N TRP A 96 -5.41 -2.94 -16.70
CA TRP A 96 -6.08 -2.12 -17.75
C TRP A 96 -7.57 -1.91 -17.45
N THR A 97 -8.12 -2.74 -16.59
CA THR A 97 -9.52 -2.72 -16.18
C THR A 97 -9.75 -1.67 -15.11
N SER A 98 -10.94 -1.09 -15.10
CA SER A 98 -11.37 -0.23 -13.99
C SER A 98 -11.33 -0.98 -12.65
N PRO A 99 -10.77 -0.37 -11.59
CA PRO A 99 -10.67 -1.00 -10.28
C PRO A 99 -12.05 -1.38 -9.72
N GLY A 100 -12.09 -2.48 -8.95
CA GLY A 100 -13.32 -2.95 -8.29
C GLY A 100 -14.36 -3.60 -9.21
N THR A 101 -14.06 -3.77 -10.49
CA THR A 101 -14.92 -4.52 -11.42
C THR A 101 -14.67 -6.02 -11.35
N MET A 102 -15.63 -6.82 -11.80
CA MET A 102 -15.44 -8.27 -11.95
C MET A 102 -14.32 -8.61 -12.94
N GLU A 103 -14.14 -7.77 -13.98
CA GLU A 103 -13.05 -7.91 -14.93
C GLU A 103 -11.69 -7.72 -14.25
N TYR A 104 -11.56 -6.71 -13.39
CA TYR A 104 -10.36 -6.49 -12.57
C TYR A 104 -10.00 -7.74 -11.76
N LEU A 105 -10.97 -8.34 -11.08
CA LEU A 105 -10.75 -9.55 -10.27
C LEU A 105 -10.30 -10.74 -11.11
N ARG A 106 -10.88 -10.94 -12.30
CA ARG A 106 -10.45 -12.00 -13.24
C ARG A 106 -9.03 -11.79 -13.74
N CYS A 107 -8.61 -10.53 -13.90
CA CYS A 107 -7.29 -10.21 -14.42
C CYS A 107 -6.17 -10.48 -13.39
N ILE A 108 -6.44 -10.55 -12.08
CA ILE A 108 -5.42 -10.74 -11.04
C ILE A 108 -4.52 -11.97 -11.29
N THR A 109 -5.06 -13.02 -11.90
CA THR A 109 -4.35 -14.28 -12.21
C THR A 109 -3.78 -14.35 -13.63
N THR A 110 -4.03 -13.33 -14.46
CA THR A 110 -3.59 -13.32 -15.86
C THR A 110 -2.10 -12.95 -15.94
N LYS A 111 -1.28 -13.83 -16.52
CA LYS A 111 0.17 -13.63 -16.70
C LYS A 111 0.49 -12.48 -17.67
N ASP A 112 -0.15 -12.51 -18.83
CA ASP A 112 0.15 -11.59 -19.92
C ASP A 112 -0.89 -10.49 -19.97
N GLN A 113 -0.43 -9.33 -19.56
CA GLN A 113 -1.23 -8.17 -19.27
C GLN A 113 -0.78 -7.04 -20.21
N PRO A 114 -1.61 -6.56 -21.18
CA PRO A 114 -1.20 -5.42 -22.00
C PRO A 114 -0.89 -4.22 -21.10
N ALA A 115 0.23 -3.55 -21.37
CA ALA A 115 0.62 -2.35 -20.64
C ALA A 115 -0.49 -1.30 -20.78
N PRO A 116 -1.14 -0.87 -19.68
CA PRO A 116 -2.22 0.08 -19.77
C PRO A 116 -1.70 1.48 -20.07
N THR A 117 -2.50 2.27 -20.77
CA THR A 117 -2.28 3.71 -20.88
C THR A 117 -2.51 4.34 -19.51
N VAL A 118 -1.43 4.74 -18.82
CA VAL A 118 -1.51 5.40 -17.51
C VAL A 118 -1.96 6.85 -17.70
N THR A 119 -3.01 7.26 -16.99
CA THR A 119 -3.56 8.62 -16.99
C THR A 119 -3.73 9.11 -15.54
N PRO A 120 -3.73 10.43 -15.27
CA PRO A 120 -4.03 10.96 -13.94
C PRO A 120 -5.30 10.37 -13.32
N THR A 121 -6.35 10.25 -14.13
CA THR A 121 -7.65 9.75 -13.69
C THR A 121 -7.60 8.28 -13.30
N ASN A 122 -7.07 7.39 -14.15
CA ASN A 122 -7.01 5.97 -13.78
C ASN A 122 -6.01 5.74 -12.63
N TYR A 123 -4.92 6.48 -12.59
CA TYR A 123 -3.91 6.37 -11.55
C TYR A 123 -4.52 6.65 -10.16
N LEU A 124 -5.25 7.75 -10.03
CA LEU A 124 -5.93 8.13 -8.79
C LEU A 124 -7.16 7.26 -8.49
N ALA A 125 -7.91 6.81 -9.50
CA ALA A 125 -9.07 5.95 -9.29
C ALA A 125 -8.68 4.61 -8.65
N HIS A 126 -7.58 4.01 -9.09
CA HIS A 126 -7.09 2.81 -8.43
C HIS A 126 -6.49 3.08 -7.06
N TYR A 127 -5.77 4.19 -6.85
CA TYR A 127 -5.28 4.56 -5.52
C TYR A 127 -6.44 4.69 -4.53
N ALA A 128 -7.52 5.35 -4.93
CA ALA A 128 -8.74 5.46 -4.13
C ALA A 128 -9.36 4.08 -3.84
N TYR A 129 -9.44 3.20 -4.85
CA TYR A 129 -9.92 1.84 -4.65
C TYR A 129 -9.06 1.04 -3.67
N GLU A 130 -7.73 1.10 -3.83
CA GLU A 130 -6.76 0.43 -2.97
C GLU A 130 -6.90 0.93 -1.52
N ALA A 131 -7.04 2.24 -1.31
CA ALA A 131 -7.35 2.82 0.00
C ALA A 131 -8.68 2.31 0.59
N CYS A 132 -9.74 2.22 -0.22
CA CYS A 132 -11.03 1.70 0.25
C CYS A 132 -10.97 0.20 0.61
N VAL A 133 -10.25 -0.61 -0.17
CA VAL A 133 -10.01 -2.04 0.12
C VAL A 133 -9.29 -2.18 1.44
N MET A 134 -8.21 -1.42 1.66
CA MET A 134 -7.46 -1.46 2.92
C MET A 134 -8.33 -1.06 4.11
N ALA A 135 -9.10 0.03 4.00
CA ALA A 135 -9.99 0.48 5.08
C ALA A 135 -11.00 -0.61 5.49
N ARG A 136 -11.61 -1.30 4.50
CA ARG A 136 -12.54 -2.40 4.77
C ARG A 136 -11.85 -3.61 5.40
N LEU A 137 -10.66 -3.97 4.90
CA LEU A 137 -9.90 -5.10 5.43
C LEU A 137 -9.43 -4.84 6.87
N ILE A 138 -8.90 -3.64 7.16
CA ILE A 138 -8.54 -3.23 8.52
C ILE A 138 -9.79 -3.31 9.42
N GLY A 139 -10.92 -2.75 8.98
CA GLY A 139 -12.18 -2.84 9.72
C GLY A 139 -12.69 -4.28 9.94
N ALA A 140 -12.33 -5.21 9.06
CA ALA A 140 -12.76 -6.60 9.14
C ALA A 140 -11.86 -7.50 10.01
N VAL A 141 -10.57 -7.16 10.15
CA VAL A 141 -9.60 -8.03 10.86
C VAL A 141 -9.20 -7.56 12.24
N PHE A 142 -9.36 -6.27 12.53
CA PHE A 142 -9.12 -5.68 13.85
C PHE A 142 -10.42 -5.60 14.65
N THR A 143 -10.33 -5.88 15.94
CA THR A 143 -11.43 -5.66 16.91
C THR A 143 -11.70 -4.17 17.11
N ALA A 144 -12.85 -3.85 17.72
CA ALA A 144 -13.19 -2.46 18.02
C ALA A 144 -12.17 -1.77 18.95
N GLU A 145 -11.56 -2.53 19.87
CA GLU A 145 -10.52 -2.03 20.77
C GLU A 145 -9.22 -1.73 20.02
N GLU A 146 -8.76 -2.65 19.18
CA GLU A 146 -7.56 -2.42 18.37
C GLU A 146 -7.76 -1.29 17.35
N GLN A 147 -8.95 -1.17 16.76
CA GLN A 147 -9.29 -0.03 15.88
C GLN A 147 -9.26 1.29 16.65
N ASN A 148 -9.79 1.32 17.87
CA ASN A 148 -9.73 2.50 18.73
C ASN A 148 -8.28 2.84 19.09
N TYR A 149 -7.44 1.84 19.34
CA TYR A 149 -6.00 2.05 19.54
C TYR A 149 -5.35 2.69 18.32
N LEU A 150 -5.53 2.10 17.13
CA LEU A 150 -4.97 2.62 15.88
C LEU A 150 -5.42 4.06 15.58
N TYR A 151 -6.67 4.39 15.85
CA TYR A 151 -7.20 5.75 15.67
C TYR A 151 -6.46 6.81 16.49
N HIS A 152 -5.94 6.43 17.66
CA HIS A 152 -5.20 7.34 18.55
C HIS A 152 -3.67 7.24 18.40
N HIS A 153 -3.15 6.35 17.55
CA HIS A 153 -1.72 6.11 17.36
C HIS A 153 -1.38 6.14 15.86
N GLU A 154 -1.11 7.34 15.34
CA GLU A 154 -0.85 7.59 13.91
C GLU A 154 0.30 6.72 13.36
N GLU A 155 1.41 6.61 14.07
CA GLU A 155 2.55 5.78 13.63
C GLU A 155 2.18 4.29 13.49
N ALA A 156 1.36 3.76 14.40
CA ALA A 156 0.89 2.39 14.34
C ALA A 156 -0.07 2.20 13.15
N LEU A 157 -0.95 3.17 12.90
CA LEU A 157 -1.84 3.14 11.74
C LEU A 157 -1.05 3.19 10.43
N VAL A 158 -0.03 4.05 10.33
CA VAL A 158 0.87 4.11 9.16
C VAL A 158 1.58 2.78 8.95
N ALA A 159 2.12 2.15 10.00
CA ALA A 159 2.78 0.85 9.89
C ALA A 159 1.82 -0.25 9.38
N VAL A 160 0.57 -0.26 9.85
CA VAL A 160 -0.47 -1.19 9.36
C VAL A 160 -0.80 -0.94 7.89
N HIS A 161 -0.97 0.33 7.50
CA HIS A 161 -1.23 0.73 6.11
C HIS A 161 -0.09 0.33 5.17
N ASP A 162 1.15 0.64 5.53
CA ASP A 162 2.33 0.30 4.74
C ASP A 162 2.50 -1.21 4.61
N ALA A 163 2.24 -1.97 5.67
CA ALA A 163 2.26 -3.44 5.63
C ALA A 163 1.19 -3.98 4.68
N CYS A 164 -0.03 -3.43 4.67
CA CYS A 164 -1.09 -3.84 3.75
C CYS A 164 -0.67 -3.61 2.28
N LEU A 165 -0.10 -2.44 1.98
CA LEU A 165 0.38 -2.11 0.64
C LEU A 165 1.53 -3.02 0.19
N ARG A 166 2.50 -3.28 1.08
CA ARG A 166 3.61 -4.21 0.82
C ARG A 166 3.13 -5.62 0.55
N ILE A 167 2.19 -6.14 1.34
CA ILE A 167 1.57 -7.44 1.11
C ILE A 167 0.89 -7.47 -0.27
N TRP A 168 0.17 -6.40 -0.62
CA TRP A 168 -0.50 -6.30 -1.92
C TRP A 168 0.51 -6.30 -3.07
N THR A 169 1.57 -5.49 -2.98
CA THR A 169 2.65 -5.46 -3.96
C THR A 169 3.32 -6.83 -4.07
N PHE A 170 3.62 -7.48 -2.96
CA PHE A 170 4.21 -8.82 -2.94
C PHE A 170 3.32 -9.84 -3.67
N CYS A 171 2.02 -9.86 -3.40
CA CYS A 171 1.06 -10.72 -4.13
C CYS A 171 0.95 -10.33 -5.61
N ARG A 172 1.06 -9.04 -5.94
CA ARG A 172 1.06 -8.56 -7.32
C ARG A 172 2.30 -9.02 -8.09
N ILE A 173 3.44 -9.24 -7.44
CA ILE A 173 4.66 -9.69 -8.10
C ILE A 173 4.75 -11.22 -8.13
N PHE A 174 4.55 -11.88 -6.97
CA PHE A 174 4.88 -13.28 -6.74
C PHE A 174 3.67 -14.22 -6.59
N GLY A 175 2.46 -13.67 -6.49
CA GLY A 175 1.22 -14.41 -6.21
C GLY A 175 0.86 -15.50 -7.23
N CYS A 176 -0.10 -16.36 -6.86
CA CYS A 176 -0.52 -17.50 -7.69
C CYS A 176 -1.01 -17.08 -9.09
N GLY A 177 -0.84 -17.99 -10.05
CA GLY A 177 -1.12 -17.77 -11.46
C GLY A 177 0.07 -17.23 -12.25
N LYS A 178 1.13 -16.76 -11.58
CA LYS A 178 2.31 -16.13 -12.23
C LYS A 178 3.50 -17.07 -12.41
N GLY A 179 3.57 -18.17 -11.66
CA GLY A 179 4.70 -19.10 -11.69
C GLY A 179 5.96 -18.57 -11.00
N ARG A 180 5.77 -17.65 -10.04
CA ARG A 180 6.83 -16.94 -9.30
C ARG A 180 6.72 -17.14 -7.78
N ALA A 181 5.83 -18.04 -7.35
CA ALA A 181 5.61 -18.30 -5.93
C ALA A 181 6.83 -18.98 -5.28
N GLY A 182 7.55 -19.85 -5.99
CA GLY A 182 8.83 -20.40 -5.56
C GLY A 182 10.07 -19.55 -5.89
N ASP A 183 9.91 -18.30 -6.38
CA ASP A 183 11.05 -17.42 -6.69
C ASP A 183 11.61 -16.74 -5.43
N LEU A 184 12.18 -17.55 -4.53
CA LEU A 184 12.70 -17.05 -3.26
C LEU A 184 13.78 -15.98 -3.46
N GLU A 185 14.63 -16.09 -4.48
CA GLU A 185 15.66 -15.08 -4.76
C GLU A 185 15.03 -13.73 -5.10
N GLY A 186 14.07 -13.70 -6.03
CA GLY A 186 13.33 -12.48 -6.37
C GLY A 186 12.58 -11.91 -5.16
N GLN A 187 11.99 -12.75 -4.32
CA GLN A 187 11.29 -12.33 -3.11
C GLN A 187 12.23 -11.70 -2.08
N GLN A 188 13.37 -12.33 -1.80
CA GLN A 188 14.36 -11.78 -0.87
C GLN A 188 14.94 -10.46 -1.39
N GLU A 189 15.20 -10.37 -2.69
CA GLU A 189 15.69 -9.15 -3.31
C GLU A 189 14.67 -8.01 -3.23
N TRP A 190 13.38 -8.30 -3.42
CA TRP A 190 12.32 -7.31 -3.24
C TRP A 190 12.26 -6.81 -1.79
N LEU A 191 12.27 -7.72 -0.80
CA LEU A 191 12.26 -7.39 0.63
C LEU A 191 13.50 -6.57 1.05
N ALA A 192 14.63 -6.78 0.37
CA ALA A 192 15.88 -6.03 0.56
C ALA A 192 15.94 -4.69 -0.21
N GLY A 193 14.89 -4.34 -0.95
CA GLY A 193 14.77 -3.05 -1.64
C GLY A 193 15.16 -3.03 -3.10
N GLY A 194 15.44 -4.18 -3.70
CA GLY A 194 15.73 -4.29 -5.13
C GLY A 194 17.09 -3.72 -5.55
N ALA A 195 18.03 -3.49 -4.64
CA ALA A 195 19.32 -2.87 -4.95
C ALA A 195 20.09 -3.61 -6.07
N ARG A 196 20.05 -4.94 -6.08
CA ARG A 196 20.67 -5.79 -7.11
C ARG A 196 19.88 -5.77 -8.42
N ALA A 197 18.55 -5.68 -8.35
CA ALA A 197 17.68 -5.60 -9.53
C ALA A 197 17.94 -4.32 -10.36
N HIS A 198 18.47 -3.26 -9.74
CA HIS A 198 18.79 -1.97 -10.38
C HIS A 198 20.25 -1.82 -10.81
N LEU A 199 21.08 -2.87 -10.71
CA LEU A 199 22.47 -2.81 -11.18
C LEU A 199 22.55 -2.79 -12.71
N PRO A 200 23.52 -2.07 -13.32
CA PRO A 200 23.67 -2.03 -14.77
C PRO A 200 23.94 -3.43 -15.37
N PRO A 201 23.43 -3.74 -16.58
CA PRO A 201 23.63 -5.03 -17.24
C PRO A 201 25.10 -5.40 -17.50
N SER A 202 26.00 -4.40 -17.53
CA SER A 202 27.44 -4.57 -17.74
C SER A 202 28.19 -5.05 -16.51
N CYS A 203 27.58 -4.99 -15.33
CA CYS A 203 28.02 -5.74 -14.16
C CYS A 203 27.59 -7.20 -14.38
N THR A 204 28.33 -7.93 -15.21
CA THR A 204 28.14 -9.37 -15.39
C THR A 204 28.18 -10.07 -14.04
N ILE A 205 27.00 -10.35 -13.48
CA ILE A 205 26.82 -11.32 -12.41
C ILE A 205 27.03 -12.67 -13.08
N SER A 206 28.29 -13.06 -13.26
CA SER A 206 28.64 -14.39 -13.68
C SER A 206 27.99 -15.39 -12.72
N GLU A 207 27.16 -16.29 -13.27
CA GLU A 207 26.69 -17.56 -12.69
C GLU A 207 25.41 -17.61 -11.83
N TRP A 208 24.85 -16.49 -11.34
CA TRP A 208 23.93 -16.56 -10.18
C TRP A 208 22.44 -16.32 -10.49
N CYS A 209 22.06 -15.69 -11.61
CA CYS A 209 20.67 -15.32 -11.93
C CYS A 209 20.00 -16.23 -12.96
N ARG A 210 20.16 -17.56 -12.90
CA ARG A 210 19.59 -18.42 -13.95
C ARG A 210 18.09 -18.70 -13.83
N ASN A 211 17.44 -18.35 -12.72
CA ASN A 211 16.10 -18.86 -12.39
C ASN A 211 15.04 -17.82 -11.97
N SER A 212 15.33 -16.51 -11.92
CA SER A 212 14.34 -15.47 -11.55
C SER A 212 13.96 -14.58 -12.73
N GLU A 213 12.81 -14.86 -13.33
CA GLU A 213 12.21 -14.04 -14.40
C GLU A 213 11.92 -12.60 -13.92
N VAL A 214 11.64 -12.43 -12.62
CA VAL A 214 11.31 -11.11 -12.03
C VAL A 214 12.52 -10.20 -12.00
N LEU A 215 13.69 -10.73 -11.66
CA LEU A 215 14.92 -9.94 -11.58
C LEU A 215 15.43 -9.52 -12.96
N ASP A 216 15.24 -10.36 -13.98
CA ASP A 216 15.65 -10.05 -15.35
C ASP A 216 14.81 -8.93 -15.99
N LEU A 217 13.56 -8.74 -15.53
CA LEU A 217 12.59 -7.78 -16.07
C LEU A 217 12.07 -6.80 -15.01
N ALA A 218 12.85 -6.58 -13.94
CA ALA A 218 12.42 -5.74 -12.83
C ALA A 218 12.18 -4.29 -13.31
N PRO A 219 10.96 -3.73 -13.13
CA PRO A 219 10.73 -2.33 -13.44
C PRO A 219 11.48 -1.44 -12.45
N GLU A 220 11.71 -0.17 -12.81
CA GLU A 220 12.42 0.80 -11.98
C GLU A 220 11.84 0.93 -10.56
N SER A 221 10.55 0.67 -10.36
CA SER A 221 9.88 0.74 -9.06
C SER A 221 10.15 -0.44 -8.13
N PHE A 222 10.69 -1.56 -8.64
CA PHE A 222 10.83 -2.81 -7.89
C PHE A 222 11.63 -2.62 -6.59
N GLY A 223 10.98 -2.91 -5.46
CA GLY A 223 11.56 -2.82 -4.11
C GLY A 223 11.71 -1.38 -3.59
N LYS A 224 11.48 -0.34 -4.39
CA LYS A 224 11.74 1.04 -3.96
C LYS A 224 10.80 1.52 -2.85
N GLY A 225 9.58 0.99 -2.76
CA GLY A 225 8.65 1.27 -1.66
C GLY A 225 9.11 0.75 -0.30
N ASN A 226 10.15 -0.09 -0.28
CA ASN A 226 10.79 -0.59 0.94
C ASN A 226 11.90 0.33 1.47
N HIS A 227 12.17 1.46 0.80
CA HIS A 227 13.22 2.43 1.18
C HIS A 227 14.63 1.82 1.29
N GLY A 228 14.94 0.89 0.40
CA GLY A 228 16.07 -0.02 0.59
C GLY A 228 15.58 -1.24 1.36
N ASN A 229 16.22 -1.57 2.47
CA ASN A 229 15.97 -2.81 3.16
C ASN A 229 14.83 -2.70 4.19
N LEU A 230 13.80 -3.54 4.08
CA LEU A 230 12.77 -3.62 5.13
C LEU A 230 13.40 -3.96 6.48
N SER A 231 13.01 -3.19 7.49
CA SER A 231 13.40 -3.43 8.87
C SER A 231 12.72 -4.68 9.45
N ALA A 232 13.21 -5.14 10.60
CA ALA A 232 12.61 -6.27 11.30
C ALA A 232 11.18 -5.97 11.77
N SER A 233 10.90 -4.75 12.23
CA SER A 233 9.56 -4.33 12.67
C SER A 233 8.59 -4.27 11.50
N GLU A 234 8.98 -3.71 10.35
CA GLU A 234 8.14 -3.68 9.14
C GLU A 234 7.86 -5.08 8.61
N THR A 235 8.87 -5.95 8.59
CA THR A 235 8.71 -7.35 8.15
C THR A 235 7.80 -8.14 9.10
N MET A 236 7.93 -7.91 10.41
CA MET A 236 7.05 -8.51 11.41
C MET A 236 5.61 -8.00 11.28
N MET A 237 5.42 -6.71 10.98
CA MET A 237 4.10 -6.14 10.74
C MET A 237 3.44 -6.78 9.51
N MET A 238 4.18 -6.98 8.41
CA MET A 238 3.67 -7.72 7.25
C MET A 238 3.24 -9.14 7.61
N LEU A 239 4.05 -9.88 8.38
CA LEU A 239 3.69 -11.22 8.85
C LEU A 239 2.43 -11.20 9.73
N TRP A 240 2.31 -10.22 10.62
CA TRP A 240 1.18 -10.13 11.52
C TRP A 240 -0.12 -9.85 10.77
N ILE A 241 -0.12 -8.84 9.90
CA ILE A 241 -1.27 -8.50 9.06
C ILE A 241 -1.65 -9.67 8.14
N TRP A 242 -0.66 -10.35 7.54
CA TRP A 242 -0.90 -11.55 6.73
C TRP A 242 -1.66 -12.64 7.50
N ASN A 243 -1.26 -12.89 8.74
CA ASN A 243 -1.92 -13.87 9.61
C ASN A 243 -3.32 -13.44 10.02
N LEU A 244 -3.56 -12.14 10.23
CA LEU A 244 -4.91 -11.61 10.46
C LEU A 244 -5.83 -11.86 9.26
N PHE A 245 -5.37 -11.61 8.03
CA PHE A 245 -6.13 -11.93 6.82
C PHE A 245 -6.40 -13.42 6.70
N ARG A 246 -5.39 -14.26 6.93
CA ARG A 246 -5.55 -15.72 6.94
C ARG A 246 -6.62 -16.16 7.92
N ARG A 247 -6.54 -15.71 9.17
CA ARG A 247 -7.48 -16.07 10.25
C ARG A 247 -8.91 -15.68 9.88
N GLN A 248 -9.10 -14.44 9.39
CA GLN A 248 -10.43 -13.94 9.06
C GLN A 248 -11.05 -14.71 7.89
N LEU A 249 -10.28 -14.96 6.83
CA LEU A 249 -10.75 -15.71 5.67
C LEU A 249 -11.05 -17.17 6.03
N ARG A 250 -10.15 -17.81 6.79
CA ARG A 250 -10.33 -19.18 7.31
C ARG A 250 -11.59 -19.30 8.13
N TRP A 251 -11.82 -18.38 9.07
CA TRP A 251 -13.03 -18.38 9.91
C TRP A 251 -14.31 -18.31 9.07
N LYS A 252 -14.36 -17.41 8.07
CA LYS A 252 -15.52 -17.23 7.20
C LYS A 252 -15.81 -18.49 6.38
N VAL A 253 -14.80 -19.06 5.73
CA VAL A 253 -14.93 -20.26 4.90
C VAL A 253 -15.30 -21.48 5.75
N ARG A 254 -14.62 -21.65 6.88
CA ARG A 254 -14.91 -22.71 7.86
C ARG A 254 -16.36 -22.64 8.35
N SER A 255 -16.86 -21.45 8.67
CA SER A 255 -18.24 -21.29 9.11
C SER A 255 -19.23 -21.71 8.03
N LEU A 256 -19.02 -21.27 6.79
CA LEU A 256 -19.86 -21.63 5.65
C LEU A 256 -19.86 -23.14 5.38
N LEU A 257 -18.69 -23.77 5.37
CA LEU A 257 -18.56 -25.20 5.06
C LEU A 257 -19.13 -26.08 6.18
N ARG A 258 -18.96 -25.68 7.44
CA ARG A 258 -19.59 -26.37 8.58
C ARG A 258 -21.12 -26.35 8.48
N ASP A 259 -21.69 -25.23 8.04
CA ASP A 259 -23.15 -25.10 7.87
C ASP A 259 -23.65 -25.94 6.69
N ARG A 260 -22.87 -26.03 5.60
CA ARG A 260 -23.22 -26.79 4.38
C ARG A 260 -23.01 -28.30 4.53
N TYR A 261 -21.95 -28.72 5.24
CA TYR A 261 -21.53 -30.13 5.37
C TYR A 261 -21.23 -30.49 6.84
N PRO A 262 -22.25 -30.68 7.70
CA PRO A 262 -22.05 -30.81 9.15
C PRO A 262 -21.33 -32.08 9.63
N ARG A 263 -21.04 -33.05 8.75
CA ARG A 263 -20.60 -34.40 9.13
C ARG A 263 -19.31 -34.91 8.47
N ALA A 264 -18.69 -34.16 7.57
CA ALA A 264 -17.43 -34.54 6.95
C ALA A 264 -16.87 -33.37 6.14
N TRP A 265 -15.91 -32.65 6.71
CA TRP A 265 -15.04 -31.79 5.91
C TRP A 265 -13.65 -31.77 6.55
N ASP A 266 -12.63 -31.74 5.69
CA ASP A 266 -11.22 -31.85 6.06
C ASP A 266 -10.66 -30.45 6.32
N GLU A 267 -10.15 -30.19 7.53
CA GLU A 267 -9.58 -28.89 7.90
C GLU A 267 -8.35 -28.57 7.04
N ASP A 268 -7.59 -29.59 6.59
CA ASP A 268 -6.42 -29.41 5.72
C ASP A 268 -6.83 -28.84 4.35
N VAL A 269 -8.01 -29.21 3.85
CA VAL A 269 -8.55 -28.69 2.59
C VAL A 269 -8.91 -27.21 2.69
N VAL A 270 -9.41 -26.76 3.85
CA VAL A 270 -9.69 -25.34 4.08
C VAL A 270 -8.41 -24.54 4.19
N ASP A 271 -7.41 -25.06 4.91
CA ASP A 271 -6.12 -24.38 5.02
C ASP A 271 -5.41 -24.29 3.66
N GLU A 272 -5.44 -25.34 2.83
CA GLU A 272 -4.88 -25.31 1.46
C GLU A 272 -5.63 -24.31 0.56
N TRP A 273 -6.96 -24.28 0.64
CA TRP A 273 -7.79 -23.32 -0.12
C TRP A 273 -7.51 -21.87 0.30
N VAL A 274 -7.48 -21.59 1.60
CA VAL A 274 -7.21 -20.25 2.15
C VAL A 274 -5.82 -19.80 1.73
N PHE A 275 -4.81 -20.68 1.85
CA PHE A 275 -3.45 -20.37 1.43
C PHE A 275 -3.39 -19.99 -0.05
N SER A 276 -4.01 -20.78 -0.92
CA SER A 276 -4.07 -20.49 -2.37
C SER A 276 -4.65 -19.11 -2.64
N VAL A 277 -5.80 -18.80 -2.03
CA VAL A 277 -6.53 -17.56 -2.29
C VAL A 277 -5.82 -16.32 -1.77
N LEU A 278 -5.17 -16.40 -0.61
CA LEU A 278 -4.45 -15.27 -0.02
C LEU A 278 -3.38 -14.71 -0.98
N THR A 279 -2.75 -15.58 -1.77
CA THR A 279 -1.70 -15.17 -2.71
C THR A 279 -2.18 -14.29 -3.86
N PHE A 280 -3.49 -14.21 -4.11
CA PHE A 280 -4.06 -13.29 -5.10
C PHE A 280 -4.07 -11.82 -4.62
N GLY A 281 -3.82 -11.59 -3.32
CA GLY A 281 -3.68 -10.26 -2.73
C GLY A 281 -4.99 -9.64 -2.25
N LEU A 282 -4.90 -8.41 -1.76
CA LEU A 282 -5.92 -7.79 -0.91
C LEU A 282 -7.27 -7.59 -1.60
N ALA A 283 -7.30 -7.30 -2.90
CA ALA A 283 -8.58 -7.21 -3.63
C ALA A 283 -9.36 -8.54 -3.64
N ALA A 284 -8.67 -9.67 -3.76
CA ALA A 284 -9.30 -10.98 -3.71
C ALA A 284 -9.81 -11.29 -2.29
N ILE A 285 -9.01 -10.96 -1.28
CA ILE A 285 -9.37 -11.14 0.14
C ILE A 285 -10.62 -10.31 0.47
N ASP A 286 -10.64 -9.02 0.13
CA ASP A 286 -11.78 -8.12 0.36
C ASP A 286 -13.05 -8.62 -0.35
N HIS A 287 -12.93 -9.00 -1.63
CA HIS A 287 -14.05 -9.53 -2.39
C HIS A 287 -14.68 -10.77 -1.72
N LEU A 288 -13.85 -11.70 -1.28
CA LEU A 288 -14.32 -12.94 -0.65
C LEU A 288 -14.83 -12.73 0.77
N LEU A 289 -14.24 -11.82 1.54
CA LEU A 289 -14.76 -11.44 2.86
C LEU A 289 -16.10 -10.73 2.78
N LEU A 290 -16.41 -10.03 1.69
CA LEU A 290 -17.72 -9.42 1.45
C LEU A 290 -18.75 -10.41 0.86
N SER A 291 -18.31 -11.51 0.25
CA SER A 291 -19.20 -12.49 -0.37
C SER A 291 -20.04 -13.26 0.66
N ASN A 292 -21.27 -13.63 0.27
CA ASN A 292 -22.10 -14.58 1.03
C ASN A 292 -21.63 -16.04 0.84
N ASP A 293 -20.99 -16.34 -0.28
CA ASP A 293 -20.47 -17.66 -0.62
C ASP A 293 -19.06 -17.53 -1.24
N PRO A 294 -18.02 -17.26 -0.43
CA PRO A 294 -16.65 -17.10 -0.91
C PRO A 294 -16.14 -18.29 -1.71
N VAL A 295 -16.58 -19.51 -1.40
CA VAL A 295 -16.17 -20.72 -2.12
C VAL A 295 -16.67 -20.67 -3.56
N LYS A 296 -17.95 -20.37 -3.76
CA LYS A 296 -18.57 -20.29 -5.09
C LYS A 296 -18.01 -19.13 -5.92
N GLU A 297 -17.80 -17.97 -5.32
CA GLU A 297 -17.22 -16.82 -6.03
C GLU A 297 -15.79 -17.12 -6.50
N ALA A 298 -14.96 -17.71 -5.64
CA ALA A 298 -13.60 -18.09 -6.02
C ALA A 298 -13.59 -19.13 -7.16
N GLU A 299 -14.52 -20.08 -7.16
CA GLU A 299 -14.68 -21.04 -8.25
C GLU A 299 -15.09 -20.36 -9.56
N GLN A 300 -16.03 -19.42 -9.53
CA GLN A 300 -16.46 -18.65 -10.70
C GLN A 300 -15.36 -17.77 -11.28
N LEU A 301 -14.46 -17.28 -10.43
CA LEU A 301 -13.30 -16.50 -10.81
C LEU A 301 -12.10 -17.37 -11.25
N GLY A 302 -12.21 -18.70 -11.14
CA GLY A 302 -11.14 -19.63 -11.48
C GLY A 302 -9.95 -19.56 -10.52
N TRP A 303 -10.16 -19.06 -9.30
CA TRP A 303 -9.10 -18.85 -8.31
C TRP A 303 -8.79 -20.12 -7.52
N ALA A 304 -9.83 -20.83 -7.06
CA ALA A 304 -9.66 -22.06 -6.29
C ALA A 304 -10.94 -22.92 -6.35
N THR A 305 -10.76 -24.25 -6.36
CA THR A 305 -11.86 -25.21 -6.22
C THR A 305 -11.70 -25.97 -4.90
N VAL A 306 -12.80 -26.40 -4.29
CA VAL A 306 -12.77 -27.20 -3.03
C VAL A 306 -12.61 -28.71 -3.33
N SER A 307 -12.39 -29.10 -4.59
CA SER A 307 -12.16 -30.50 -4.95
C SER A 307 -10.74 -30.95 -4.62
N ALA A 308 -10.64 -32.04 -3.86
CA ALA A 308 -9.38 -32.71 -3.51
C ALA A 308 -8.49 -33.11 -4.71
N SER A 309 -9.01 -33.06 -5.96
CA SER A 309 -8.30 -33.52 -7.14
C SER A 309 -7.77 -32.43 -8.07
N MET A 310 -8.15 -31.14 -7.93
CA MET A 310 -7.68 -30.08 -8.84
C MET A 310 -7.65 -28.68 -8.19
N ILE A 311 -7.14 -28.58 -6.96
CA ILE A 311 -6.44 -27.33 -6.63
C ILE A 311 -5.22 -27.34 -7.55
N ALA A 312 -5.02 -26.30 -8.35
CA ALA A 312 -3.70 -25.98 -8.86
C ALA A 312 -2.89 -25.76 -7.59
N ARG A 313 -2.28 -26.85 -7.07
CA ARG A 313 -1.63 -26.86 -5.76
C ARG A 313 -0.74 -25.63 -5.77
N PRO A 314 -1.01 -24.60 -4.96
CA PRO A 314 -0.01 -23.56 -4.79
C PRO A 314 1.24 -24.35 -4.42
N GLU A 315 2.31 -24.15 -5.19
CA GLU A 315 3.58 -24.85 -4.98
C GLU A 315 3.81 -24.87 -3.46
N ARG A 316 3.76 -26.07 -2.86
CA ARG A 316 3.76 -26.21 -1.40
C ARG A 316 5.14 -25.77 -0.92
N GLY A 317 5.31 -24.48 -0.71
CA GLY A 317 6.57 -23.86 -0.31
C GLY A 317 6.58 -22.37 -0.65
N GLU A 318 6.96 -21.57 0.34
CA GLU A 318 7.70 -20.33 0.13
C GLU A 318 6.94 -19.13 -0.43
N PHE A 319 5.74 -18.85 0.11
CA PHE A 319 5.10 -17.55 -0.14
C PHE A 319 5.51 -16.49 0.91
N LEU A 320 4.69 -15.46 1.13
CA LEU A 320 5.03 -14.32 1.99
C LEU A 320 5.53 -14.72 3.39
N GLN A 321 4.90 -15.71 4.03
CA GLN A 321 5.28 -16.12 5.38
C GLN A 321 6.75 -16.57 5.44
N ASP A 322 7.13 -17.49 4.56
CA ASP A 322 8.48 -18.02 4.50
C ASP A 322 9.47 -16.95 4.02
N ALA A 323 9.09 -16.13 3.02
CA ALA A 323 9.90 -15.02 2.53
C ALA A 323 10.27 -14.05 3.66
N CYS A 324 9.29 -13.65 4.47
CA CYS A 324 9.52 -12.79 5.63
C CYS A 324 10.36 -13.49 6.71
N ILE A 325 10.15 -14.79 6.98
CA ILE A 325 10.96 -15.55 7.94
C ILE A 325 12.43 -15.61 7.49
N HIS A 326 12.68 -15.91 6.22
CA HIS A 326 14.02 -15.93 5.64
C HIS A 326 14.68 -14.55 5.73
N HIS A 327 13.95 -13.48 5.38
CA HIS A 327 14.44 -12.11 5.46
C HIS A 327 14.82 -11.73 6.90
N LEU A 328 13.95 -12.04 7.86
CA LEU A 328 14.20 -11.79 9.29
C LEU A 328 15.45 -12.52 9.79
N GLN A 329 15.66 -13.76 9.34
CA GLN A 329 16.87 -14.52 9.68
C GLN A 329 18.14 -13.87 9.11
N GLN A 330 18.07 -13.31 7.91
CA GLN A 330 19.20 -12.62 7.28
C GLN A 330 19.56 -11.32 8.02
N ILE A 331 18.56 -10.51 8.39
CA ILE A 331 18.81 -9.18 8.99
C ILE A 331 19.05 -9.23 10.51
N SER A 332 18.56 -10.25 11.21
CA SER A 332 18.61 -10.32 12.68
C SER A 332 19.82 -11.09 13.25
N GLY A 333 20.61 -11.74 12.39
CA GLY A 333 21.73 -12.59 12.79
C GLY A 333 21.33 -13.83 13.63
N PRO A 334 22.28 -14.68 14.03
CA PRO A 334 22.00 -16.01 14.61
C PRO A 334 21.29 -16.01 15.98
N ARG A 335 21.24 -14.89 16.71
CA ARG A 335 20.63 -14.84 18.06
C ARG A 335 19.12 -14.62 18.08
N LEU A 336 18.54 -14.02 17.05
CA LEU A 336 17.09 -13.80 16.92
C LEU A 336 16.36 -14.94 16.18
N SER A 337 17.09 -15.68 15.33
CA SER A 337 16.61 -16.89 14.64
C SER A 337 15.93 -17.90 15.59
N MET A 338 16.43 -18.05 16.81
CA MET A 338 15.90 -18.98 17.81
C MET A 338 14.56 -18.55 18.41
N LYS A 339 14.25 -17.24 18.49
CA LYS A 339 12.95 -16.72 18.96
C LYS A 339 11.89 -16.74 17.86
N LEU A 340 12.29 -16.48 16.61
CA LEU A 340 11.42 -16.55 15.43
C LEU A 340 10.94 -17.98 15.12
N ALA A 341 11.79 -18.98 15.32
CA ALA A 341 11.43 -20.40 15.16
C ALA A 341 10.37 -20.91 16.17
N ILE A 342 10.11 -20.15 17.25
CA ILE A 342 9.15 -20.49 18.31
C ILE A 342 7.78 -19.85 18.06
N VAL A 343 7.60 -19.04 17.01
CA VAL A 343 6.25 -18.61 16.58
C VAL A 343 5.55 -19.78 15.86
N ARG A 344 5.34 -20.89 16.57
CA ARG A 344 4.20 -21.76 16.33
C ARG A 344 3.00 -20.98 16.85
N PHE A 345 2.24 -20.39 15.94
CA PHE A 345 0.99 -19.72 16.28
C PHE A 345 0.07 -20.74 16.96
N PRO A 346 -0.20 -20.62 18.26
CA PRO A 346 -1.25 -21.37 18.91
C PRO A 346 -2.58 -20.80 18.40
N GLU A 347 -3.55 -21.66 18.09
CA GLU A 347 -4.91 -21.24 17.73
C GLU A 347 -5.63 -20.49 18.88
N ASP A 348 -4.99 -20.34 20.05
CA ASP A 348 -5.55 -19.82 21.30
C ASP A 348 -4.72 -18.67 21.95
N ILE A 349 -4.31 -17.63 21.20
CA ILE A 349 -3.75 -16.42 21.84
C ILE A 349 -4.82 -15.34 22.02
N ASN A 350 -5.16 -15.12 23.28
CA ASN A 350 -5.77 -13.92 23.82
C ASN A 350 -4.86 -12.71 23.56
N ILE A 351 -5.39 -11.69 22.87
CA ILE A 351 -4.66 -10.53 22.37
C ILE A 351 -4.55 -9.49 23.50
N ASP A 352 -3.45 -9.50 24.26
CA ASP A 352 -2.72 -8.33 24.82
C ASP A 352 -1.49 -8.84 25.63
N PRO A 353 -0.25 -8.26 25.58
CA PRO A 353 0.16 -6.86 25.42
C PRO A 353 1.10 -6.65 24.21
N MET A 354 0.57 -6.76 22.99
CA MET A 354 1.41 -6.83 21.77
C MET A 354 1.97 -5.47 21.31
N PHE A 355 1.51 -4.36 21.90
CA PHE A 355 1.98 -3.00 21.58
C PHE A 355 3.15 -2.50 22.45
N SER A 356 3.42 -3.07 23.63
CA SER A 356 4.48 -2.56 24.52
C SER A 356 5.91 -2.90 24.07
N TYR A 357 6.10 -3.82 23.11
CA TYR A 357 7.45 -4.24 22.67
C TYR A 357 7.83 -3.81 21.25
N MET A 358 6.90 -3.29 20.44
CA MET A 358 7.21 -2.88 19.05
C MET A 358 7.52 -1.39 18.89
N LEU A 359 7.34 -0.56 19.93
CA LEU A 359 7.64 0.87 19.93
C LEU A 359 8.81 1.26 20.87
N GLU A 360 9.37 0.29 21.61
CA GLU A 360 10.63 0.48 22.35
C GLU A 360 11.79 -0.13 21.55
N GLY A 361 12.29 0.62 20.58
CA GLY A 361 13.45 0.24 19.76
C GLY A 361 13.79 1.27 18.70
#